data_AF-A0AAV3RZB5-F1
#
_entry.id   AF-A0AAV3RZB5-F1
#
_cell.length_a   1.000
_cell.length_b   1.000
_cell.length_c   1.000
_cell.angle_alpha   90.00
_cell.angle_beta   90.00
_cell.angle_gamma   90.00
#
_symmetry.space_group_name_H-M   'P 1'
#
loop_
_entity.id
_entity.type
_entity.pdbx_description
1 polymer ?
#
loop_
_entity_poly.entity_id
_entity_poly.type
_entity_poly.pdbx_seq_one_letter_code
_entity_poly.pdbx_strand_id
1 'polypeptide(L)'
;MRNIFAVPECIDKLQNAGIKIWVLTGDKMETAINIGFACRLLRQDMKQIIITLDSAQIADLEKQGDKEVVAKASSVSIMEQIREGRSQVLSAKESSLSCALIIDGRSLSFALEKNLENHFLS
;
A
#
# COMPACT_ATOMS: atom_id res chain seq x y z
N MET A 1 -15.23 -27.64 -14.93
CA MET A 1 -14.40 -26.95 -13.92
C MET A 1 -13.29 -26.20 -14.64
N ARG A 2 -13.27 -24.86 -14.60
CA ARG A 2 -12.26 -24.03 -15.28
C ARG A 2 -11.19 -23.57 -14.27
N ASN A 3 -9.95 -24.00 -14.47
CA ASN A 3 -8.66 -23.38 -14.12
C ASN A 3 -8.58 -22.34 -12.98
N ILE A 4 -8.84 -22.73 -11.73
CA ILE A 4 -8.48 -21.89 -10.56
C ILE A 4 -6.95 -21.87 -10.32
N PHE A 5 -6.21 -22.85 -10.86
CA PHE A 5 -4.74 -22.92 -10.74
C PHE A 5 -3.97 -21.95 -11.65
N ALA A 6 -4.61 -21.29 -12.63
CA ALA A 6 -3.91 -20.48 -13.61
C ALA A 6 -3.47 -19.11 -13.08
N VAL A 7 -4.21 -18.52 -12.14
CA VAL A 7 -3.94 -17.15 -11.66
C VAL A 7 -2.64 -17.08 -10.85
N PRO A 8 -2.42 -17.91 -9.82
CA PRO A 8 -1.17 -17.87 -9.06
C PRO A 8 0.05 -18.21 -9.94
N GLU A 9 -0.06 -19.18 -10.84
CA GLU A 9 1.04 -19.57 -11.74
C GLU A 9 1.40 -18.43 -12.72
N CYS A 10 0.40 -17.72 -13.23
CA CYS A 10 0.62 -16.56 -14.10
C CYS A 10 1.31 -15.41 -13.34
N ILE A 11 0.84 -15.10 -12.13
CA ILE A 11 1.43 -14.08 -11.27
C ILE A 11 2.89 -14.41 -10.95
N ASP A 12 3.18 -15.65 -10.56
CA ASP A 12 4.55 -16.13 -10.29
C ASP A 12 5.45 -15.94 -11.53
N LYS A 13 4.97 -16.29 -12.73
CA LYS A 13 5.72 -16.11 -13.99
C LYS A 13 6.00 -14.63 -14.31
N LEU A 14 5.01 -13.77 -14.14
CA LEU A 14 5.16 -12.32 -14.37
C LEU A 14 6.15 -11.70 -13.37
N GLN A 15 6.06 -12.05 -12.09
CA GLN A 15 7.00 -11.60 -11.06
C GLN A 15 8.43 -12.07 -11.35
N ASN A 16 8.61 -13.35 -11.74
CA ASN A 16 9.92 -13.90 -12.12
C ASN A 16 10.50 -13.26 -13.39
N ALA A 17 9.64 -12.75 -14.29
CA ALA A 17 10.04 -11.97 -15.44
C ALA A 17 10.39 -10.49 -15.10
N GLY A 18 10.35 -10.11 -13.83
CA GLY A 18 10.63 -8.75 -13.37
C GLY A 18 9.48 -7.76 -13.60
N ILE A 19 8.27 -8.23 -13.92
CA ILE A 19 7.09 -7.40 -14.13
C ILE A 19 6.47 -7.04 -12.78
N LYS A 20 6.36 -5.75 -12.50
CA LYS A 20 5.68 -5.23 -11.31
C LYS A 20 4.16 -5.27 -11.52
N ILE A 21 3.45 -5.91 -10.60
CA ILE A 21 1.99 -6.07 -10.67
C ILE A 21 1.33 -5.15 -9.66
N TRP A 22 0.35 -4.37 -10.12
CA TRP A 22 -0.44 -3.47 -9.30
C TRP A 22 -1.90 -3.95 -9.36
N VAL A 23 -2.54 -4.08 -8.21
CA VAL A 23 -3.95 -4.44 -8.11
C VAL A 23 -4.70 -3.26 -7.52
N LEU A 24 -5.62 -2.70 -8.30
CA LEU A 24 -6.55 -1.69 -7.84
C LEU A 24 -7.91 -2.36 -7.66
N THR A 25 -8.46 -2.28 -6.46
CA THR A 25 -9.77 -2.83 -6.12
C THR A 25 -10.54 -1.86 -5.25
N GLY A 26 -11.87 -1.84 -5.41
CA GLY A 26 -12.79 -1.11 -4.53
C GLY A 26 -13.31 -1.95 -3.36
N ASP A 27 -12.79 -3.17 -3.19
CA ASP A 27 -13.10 -4.03 -2.05
C ASP A 27 -12.39 -3.56 -0.78
N LYS A 28 -12.78 -4.10 0.38
CA LYS A 28 -12.12 -3.84 1.65
C LYS A 28 -10.66 -4.27 1.62
N MET A 29 -9.83 -3.58 2.39
CA MET A 29 -8.40 -3.86 2.46
C MET A 29 -8.12 -5.30 2.89
N GLU A 30 -8.85 -5.82 3.89
CA GLU A 30 -8.68 -7.19 4.38
C GLU A 30 -8.98 -8.22 3.29
N THR A 31 -10.03 -7.99 2.49
CA THR A 31 -10.36 -8.87 1.37
C THR A 31 -9.27 -8.81 0.30
N ALA A 32 -8.78 -7.61 -0.03
CA ALA A 32 -7.71 -7.42 -1.01
C ALA A 32 -6.41 -8.13 -0.58
N ILE A 33 -6.04 -8.04 0.70
CA ILE A 33 -4.89 -8.73 1.28
C ILE A 33 -5.07 -10.25 1.19
N ASN A 34 -6.23 -10.76 1.60
CA ASN A 34 -6.52 -12.20 1.54
C ASN A 34 -6.45 -12.75 0.11
N ILE A 35 -7.01 -12.02 -0.86
CA ILE A 35 -6.90 -12.35 -2.29
C ILE A 35 -5.44 -12.29 -2.74
N GLY A 36 -4.69 -11.27 -2.31
CA GLY A 36 -3.26 -11.13 -2.58
C GLY A 36 -2.45 -12.36 -2.16
N PHE A 37 -2.72 -12.90 -0.97
CA PHE A 37 -2.11 -14.15 -0.52
C PHE A 37 -2.61 -15.38 -1.28
N ALA A 38 -3.93 -15.49 -1.52
CA ALA A 38 -4.51 -16.62 -2.25
C ALA A 38 -3.96 -16.76 -3.67
N CYS A 39 -3.62 -15.63 -4.31
CA CYS A 39 -3.06 -15.56 -5.65
C CYS A 39 -1.53 -15.44 -5.69
N ARG A 40 -0.83 -15.57 -4.54
CA ARG A 40 0.64 -15.45 -4.40
C ARG A 40 1.24 -14.10 -4.82
N LEU A 41 0.40 -13.09 -5.00
CA LEU A 41 0.85 -11.72 -5.20
C LEU A 41 1.57 -11.20 -3.96
N LEU A 42 1.00 -11.50 -2.78
CA LEU A 42 1.61 -11.30 -1.47
C LEU A 42 2.15 -12.63 -0.97
N ARG A 43 3.34 -12.59 -0.36
CA ARG A 43 3.96 -13.77 0.26
C ARG A 43 4.40 -13.44 1.69
N GLN A 44 4.49 -14.45 2.53
CA GLN A 44 4.81 -14.28 3.96
C GLN A 44 6.24 -13.75 4.20
N ASP A 45 7.14 -13.99 3.26
CA ASP A 45 8.53 -13.50 3.27
C ASP A 45 8.67 -12.04 2.81
N MET A 46 7.59 -11.42 2.31
CA MET A 46 7.61 -10.03 1.87
C MET A 46 7.45 -9.07 3.04
N LYS A 47 8.26 -8.01 3.05
CA LYS A 47 8.06 -6.87 3.93
C LYS A 47 6.83 -6.09 3.47
N GLN A 48 5.79 -6.04 4.30
CA GLN A 48 4.59 -5.26 4.02
C GLN A 48 4.78 -3.82 4.50
N ILE A 49 4.57 -2.88 3.59
CA ILE A 49 4.51 -1.45 3.85
C ILE A 49 3.05 -1.06 3.73
N ILE A 50 2.47 -0.59 4.83
CA ILE A 50 1.05 -0.24 4.92
C ILE A 50 0.96 1.28 5.08
N ILE A 51 0.14 1.91 4.24
CA ILE A 51 -0.14 3.35 4.30
C ILE A 51 -1.64 3.55 4.52
N THR A 52 -2.01 4.04 5.69
CA THR A 52 -3.41 4.20 6.13
C THR A 52 -3.63 5.47 6.96
N LEU A 53 -4.86 5.99 6.94
CA LEU A 53 -5.33 7.10 7.80
C LEU A 53 -6.24 6.60 8.91
N ASP A 54 -5.96 5.43 9.47
CA ASP A 54 -6.74 4.77 10.53
C ASP A 54 -6.22 5.08 11.94
N SER A 55 -5.30 6.04 12.08
CA SER A 55 -4.77 6.42 13.39
C SER A 55 -5.84 7.08 14.27
N ALA A 56 -5.81 6.76 15.57
CA ALA A 56 -6.75 7.33 16.55
C ALA A 56 -6.73 8.87 16.56
N GLN A 57 -5.57 9.47 16.29
CA GLN A 57 -5.40 10.91 16.22
C GLN A 57 -6.21 11.54 15.09
N ILE A 58 -6.17 10.95 13.88
CA ILE A 58 -6.94 11.43 12.73
C ILE A 58 -8.44 11.23 12.98
N ALA A 59 -8.83 10.08 13.54
CA ALA A 59 -10.22 9.79 13.88
C ALA A 59 -10.79 10.76 14.92
N ASP A 60 -9.99 11.20 15.89
CA ASP A 60 -10.43 12.18 16.91
C ASP A 60 -10.54 13.60 16.34
N LEU A 61 -9.64 14.00 15.44
CA LEU A 61 -9.73 15.28 14.72
C LEU A 61 -10.98 15.34 13.82
N GLU A 62 -11.36 14.22 13.19
CA GLU A 62 -12.59 14.13 12.40
C GLU A 62 -13.84 14.39 13.21
N LYS A 63 -13.90 13.90 14.45
CA LYS A 63 -15.04 14.15 15.36
C LYS A 63 -15.17 15.62 15.73
N GLN A 64 -14.07 16.37 15.71
CA GLN A 64 -14.06 17.82 15.98
C GLN A 64 -14.60 18.63 14.79
N GLY A 65 -14.65 18.04 13.59
CA GLY A 65 -15.32 18.60 12.42
C GLY A 65 -14.52 19.65 11.64
N ASP A 66 -13.29 19.95 12.04
CA ASP A 66 -12.42 20.90 11.32
C ASP A 66 -11.74 20.19 10.13
N LYS A 67 -12.36 20.34 8.95
CA LYS A 67 -11.89 19.71 7.71
C LYS A 67 -10.48 20.16 7.31
N GLU A 68 -10.11 21.40 7.60
CA GLU A 68 -8.80 21.94 7.22
C GLU A 68 -7.69 21.35 8.10
N VAL A 69 -7.94 21.30 9.41
CA VAL A 69 -7.02 20.68 10.37
C VAL A 69 -6.86 19.19 10.08
N VAL A 70 -7.96 18.47 9.79
CA VAL A 70 -7.92 17.06 9.43
C VAL A 70 -7.11 16.85 8.15
N ALA A 71 -7.38 17.60 7.08
CA ALA A 71 -6.66 17.46 5.81
C ALA A 71 -5.15 17.71 5.97
N LYS A 72 -4.77 18.71 6.76
CA LYS A 72 -3.37 19.02 7.05
C LYS A 72 -2.70 17.90 7.85
N ALA A 73 -3.37 17.41 8.91
CA ALA A 73 -2.86 16.31 9.72
C ALA A 73 -2.73 15.01 8.91
N SER A 74 -3.72 14.69 8.07
CA SER A 74 -3.68 13.56 7.15
C SER A 74 -2.50 13.67 6.18
N SER A 75 -2.28 14.83 5.57
CA SER A 75 -1.16 15.06 4.65
C SER A 75 0.19 14.83 5.31
N VAL A 76 0.38 15.32 6.55
CA VAL A 76 1.61 15.12 7.32
C VAL A 76 1.81 13.63 7.65
N SER A 77 0.76 12.96 8.12
CA SER A 77 0.83 11.53 8.44
C SER A 77 1.18 10.68 7.22
N ILE A 78 0.58 10.96 6.05
CA ILE A 78 0.91 10.26 4.81
C ILE A 78 2.36 10.52 4.38
N MET A 79 2.85 11.76 4.49
CA MET A 79 4.24 12.07 4.18
C MET A 79 5.22 11.27 5.04
N GLU A 80 4.96 11.15 6.34
CA GLU A 80 5.78 10.38 7.27
C GLU A 80 5.75 8.89 6.94
N GLN A 81 4.58 8.32 6.67
CA GLN A 81 4.43 6.92 6.27
C GLN A 81 5.12 6.61 4.94
N ILE A 82 5.05 7.50 3.95
CA ILE A 82 5.79 7.37 2.68
C ILE A 82 7.29 7.38 2.93
N ARG A 83 7.79 8.31 3.77
CA ARG A 83 9.22 8.42 4.09
C ARG A 83 9.73 7.16 4.79
N GLU A 84 8.97 6.66 5.76
CA GLU A 84 9.29 5.44 6.48
C GLU A 84 9.23 4.21 5.55
N GLY A 85 8.19 4.11 4.72
CA GLY A 85 8.06 3.07 3.70
C GLY A 85 9.26 3.03 2.76
N ARG A 86 9.75 4.18 2.30
CA ARG A 86 10.99 4.28 1.49
C ARG A 86 12.21 3.75 2.23
N SER A 87 12.39 4.11 3.49
CA SER A 87 13.48 3.58 4.33
C SER A 87 13.44 2.06 4.41
N GLN A 88 12.23 1.49 4.53
CA GLN A 88 12.03 0.05 4.54
C GLN A 88 12.31 -0.60 3.18
N VAL A 89 11.97 0.04 2.06
CA VAL A 89 12.34 -0.45 0.72
C VAL A 89 13.85 -0.46 0.52
N LEU A 90 14.55 0.58 0.99
CA LEU A 90 16.01 0.67 0.88
C LEU A 90 16.70 -0.42 1.70
N SER A 91 16.30 -0.62 2.95
CA SER A 91 16.84 -1.69 3.80
C SER A 91 16.50 -3.10 3.29
N ALA A 92 15.30 -3.29 2.73
CA ALA A 92 14.92 -4.54 2.10
C ALA A 92 15.78 -4.87 0.87
N LYS A 93 16.14 -3.87 0.05
CA LYS A 93 17.07 -4.06 -1.08
C LYS A 93 18.44 -4.55 -0.63
N GLU A 94 18.98 -4.00 0.46
CA GLU A 94 20.27 -4.46 1.03
C GLU A 94 20.19 -5.91 1.52
N SER A 95 19.02 -6.32 2.02
CA SER A 95 18.78 -7.66 2.56
C SER A 95 18.21 -8.64 1.53
N SER A 96 18.10 -8.26 0.24
CA SER A 96 17.45 -9.02 -0.83
C SER A 96 16.00 -9.47 -0.52
N LEU A 97 15.32 -8.74 0.36
CA LEU A 97 13.92 -8.99 0.72
C LEU A 97 12.99 -8.30 -0.29
N SER A 98 11.90 -8.97 -0.62
CA SER A 98 10.84 -8.40 -1.45
C SER A 98 9.91 -7.52 -0.59
N CYS A 99 9.37 -6.45 -1.18
CA CYS A 99 8.39 -5.58 -0.51
C CYS A 99 7.03 -5.65 -1.20
N ALA A 100 5.98 -5.42 -0.43
CA ALA A 100 4.64 -5.16 -0.93
C ALA A 100 4.11 -3.86 -0.31
N LEU A 101 3.47 -3.01 -1.13
CA LEU A 101 2.81 -1.79 -0.68
C LEU A 101 1.29 -2.04 -0.64
N ILE A 102 0.68 -1.70 0.49
CA ILE A 102 -0.77 -1.76 0.70
C ILE A 102 -1.20 -0.35 1.12
N ILE A 103 -2.13 0.24 0.36
CA ILE A 103 -2.65 1.59 0.61
C ILE A 103 -4.15 1.60 0.38
N ASP A 104 -4.92 2.19 1.30
CA ASP A 104 -6.36 2.37 1.08
C ASP A 104 -6.65 3.57 0.17
N GLY A 105 -7.88 3.62 -0.37
CA GLY A 105 -8.26 4.69 -1.29
C GLY A 105 -8.18 6.08 -0.67
N ARG A 106 -8.48 6.19 0.63
CA ARG A 106 -8.43 7.46 1.35
C ARG A 106 -7.01 7.97 1.51
N SER A 107 -6.06 7.13 1.88
CA SER A 107 -4.66 7.53 1.98
C SER A 107 -4.05 7.79 0.61
N LEU A 108 -4.44 7.00 -0.39
CA LEU A 108 -3.98 7.17 -1.77
C LEU A 108 -4.37 8.55 -2.34
N SER A 109 -5.55 9.06 -2.01
CA SER A 109 -5.95 10.40 -2.48
C SER A 109 -5.03 11.50 -1.99
N PHE A 110 -4.58 11.43 -0.72
CA PHE A 110 -3.59 12.36 -0.17
C PHE A 110 -2.18 12.11 -0.76
N ALA A 111 -1.78 10.84 -0.91
CA ALA A 111 -0.46 10.48 -1.46
C ALA A 111 -0.26 10.98 -2.91
N LEU A 112 -1.35 11.17 -3.66
CA LEU A 112 -1.35 11.66 -5.04
C LEU A 112 -1.56 13.18 -5.16
N GLU A 113 -1.64 13.93 -4.06
CA GLU A 113 -1.66 15.39 -4.12
C GLU A 113 -0.32 15.94 -4.63
N LYS A 114 -0.33 17.09 -5.33
CA LYS A 114 0.84 17.65 -6.04
C LYS A 114 2.11 17.80 -5.18
N ASN A 115 1.95 18.00 -3.88
CA ASN A 115 3.04 18.11 -2.90
C ASN A 115 3.64 16.75 -2.50
N LEU A 116 2.87 15.66 -2.58
CA LEU A 116 3.27 14.33 -2.15
C LEU A 116 3.50 13.34 -3.29
N GLU A 117 2.92 13.57 -4.47
CA GLU A 117 2.99 12.68 -5.63
C GLU A 117 4.43 12.28 -5.98
N ASN A 118 5.35 13.25 -6.02
CA ASN A 118 6.77 12.99 -6.30
C ASN A 118 7.43 12.14 -5.20
N HIS A 119 7.03 12.32 -3.94
CA HIS A 119 7.51 11.50 -2.83
C HIS A 119 6.88 10.10 -2.83
N PHE A 120 5.70 9.93 -3.41
CA PHE A 120 5.04 8.63 -3.51
C PHE A 120 5.55 7.80 -4.70
N LEU A 121 5.77 8.42 -5.86
CA LEU A 121 6.05 7.71 -7.12
C LEU A 121 7.55 7.54 -7.48
N SER A 122 8.46 8.33 -6.88
CA SER A 122 9.91 8.26 -7.22
C SER A 122 10.70 7.19 -6.47
#